data_AF-A0A183I9X0-F1
#
_entry.id   AF-A0A183I9X0-F1
#
_cell.length_a   1.000
_cell.length_b   1.000
_cell.length_c   1.000
_cell.angle_alpha   90.00
_cell.angle_beta   90.00
_cell.angle_gamma   90.00
#
_symmetry.space_group_name_H-M   'P 1'
#
loop_
_entity.id
_entity.type
_entity.pdbx_description
1 polymer ?
#
loop_
_entity_poly.entity_id
_entity_poly.type
_entity_poly.pdbx_seq_one_letter_code
_entity_poly.pdbx_strand_id
1 'polypeptide(L)'
;MLCSSCNRAFLKERDRHAVTRCCLNELTQALKFKHNLHESNYITIIKLILHDYGEAVGAGIDDKVMYVTNASECVSVYLQDFIDFVQDSHVLHRMKMMARESSALSEDTLGGELKAGLSKYIAYEIYRATSRDARSMYRYLPWLLSPPPITQLG
;
A
#
# COMPACT_ATOMS: atom_id res chain seq x y z
N MET A 1 7.65 20.35 -31.14
CA MET A 1 8.82 20.34 -30.24
C MET A 1 8.41 20.87 -28.89
N LEU A 2 8.55 20.09 -27.82
CA LEU A 2 8.41 20.59 -26.45
C LEU A 2 9.63 21.49 -26.14
N CYS A 3 9.39 22.71 -25.66
CA CYS A 3 10.44 23.64 -25.20
C CYS A 3 11.38 22.95 -24.21
N SER A 4 12.68 23.27 -24.22
CA SER A 4 13.70 22.67 -23.33
C SER A 4 13.28 22.67 -21.84
N SER A 5 12.63 23.74 -21.37
CA SER A 5 12.09 23.84 -20.01
C SER A 5 10.92 22.89 -19.76
N CYS A 6 10.03 22.71 -20.75
CA CYS A 6 8.95 21.71 -20.70
C CYS A 6 9.54 20.30 -20.72
N ASN A 7 10.52 20.04 -21.59
CA ASN A 7 11.22 18.75 -21.65
C ASN A 7 11.90 18.41 -20.31
N ARG A 8 12.51 19.39 -19.63
CA ARG A 8 13.11 19.19 -18.30
C ARG A 8 12.06 18.92 -17.21
N ALA A 9 10.91 19.60 -17.26
CA ALA A 9 9.80 19.35 -16.35
C ALA A 9 9.22 17.94 -16.55
N PHE A 10 8.98 17.54 -17.80
CA PHE A 10 8.52 16.19 -18.17
C PHE A 10 9.49 15.10 -17.75
N LEU A 11 10.80 15.30 -17.93
CA LEU A 11 11.82 14.35 -17.47
C LEU A 11 11.79 14.20 -15.94
N LYS A 12 11.69 15.31 -15.21
CA LYS A 12 11.59 15.30 -13.75
C LYS A 12 10.33 14.58 -13.26
N GLU A 13 9.19 14.77 -13.91
CA GLU A 13 7.95 14.05 -13.60
C GLU A 13 8.06 12.55 -13.91
N ARG A 14 8.68 12.19 -15.03
CA ARG A 14 8.91 10.80 -15.42
C ARG A 14 9.84 10.06 -14.46
N ASP A 15 10.91 10.71 -14.02
CA ASP A 15 11.86 10.14 -13.06
C ASP A 15 11.18 9.94 -11.69
N ARG A 16 10.35 10.89 -11.25
CA ARG A 16 9.51 10.74 -10.04
C ARG A 16 8.56 9.54 -10.15
N HIS A 17 7.89 9.39 -11.29
CA HIS A 17 6.99 8.27 -11.54
C HIS A 17 7.74 6.93 -11.57
N ALA A 18 8.94 6.90 -12.17
CA ALA A 18 9.79 5.71 -12.19
C ALA A 18 10.28 5.31 -10.79
N VAL A 19 10.72 6.27 -9.97
CA VAL A 19 11.11 6.04 -8.57
C VAL A 19 9.92 5.51 -7.77
N THR A 20 8.75 6.13 -7.92
CA THR A 20 7.51 5.69 -7.28
C THR A 20 7.22 4.23 -7.62
N ARG A 21 7.24 3.85 -8.91
CA ARG A 21 7.06 2.46 -9.32
C ARG A 21 8.12 1.50 -8.76
N CYS A 22 9.38 1.93 -8.66
CA CYS A 22 10.46 1.13 -8.08
C CYS A 22 10.19 0.83 -6.59
N CYS A 23 9.90 1.87 -5.79
CA CYS A 23 9.60 1.73 -4.37
C CYS A 23 8.40 0.82 -4.12
N LEU A 24 7.34 0.94 -4.93
CA LEU A 24 6.13 0.13 -4.78
C LEU A 24 6.37 -1.35 -5.15
N ASN A 25 7.20 -1.59 -6.16
CA ASN A 25 7.62 -2.94 -6.53
C ASN A 25 8.49 -3.57 -5.44
N GLU A 26 9.44 -2.83 -4.86
CA GLU A 26 10.22 -3.28 -3.71
C GLU A 26 9.35 -3.60 -2.50
N LEU A 27 8.38 -2.74 -2.17
CA LEU A 27 7.41 -3.01 -1.10
C LEU A 27 6.66 -4.31 -1.36
N THR A 28 6.11 -4.49 -2.57
CA THR A 28 5.35 -5.69 -2.92
C THR A 28 6.20 -6.95 -2.83
N GLN A 29 7.44 -6.89 -3.32
CA GLN A 29 8.39 -8.00 -3.22
C GLN A 29 8.78 -8.29 -1.76
N ALA A 30 8.96 -7.27 -0.94
CA ALA A 30 9.23 -7.41 0.49
C ALA A 30 8.08 -8.10 1.23
N LEU A 31 6.84 -7.71 0.94
CA LEU A 31 5.63 -8.31 1.51
C LEU A 31 5.45 -9.79 1.09
N LYS A 32 5.79 -10.13 -0.17
CA LYS A 32 5.66 -11.50 -0.71
C LYS A 32 6.79 -12.45 -0.32
N PHE A 33 8.03 -12.01 -0.49
CA PHE A 33 9.21 -12.89 -0.55
C PHE A 33 10.18 -12.70 0.61
N LYS A 34 9.79 -11.96 1.67
CA LYS A 34 10.66 -11.65 2.83
C LYS A 34 11.95 -10.93 2.42
N HIS A 35 11.87 -10.06 1.42
CA HIS A 35 13.03 -9.26 1.01
C HIS A 35 13.32 -8.17 2.05
N ASN A 36 14.61 -7.88 2.30
CA ASN A 36 15.04 -6.86 3.25
C ASN A 36 14.83 -5.46 2.67
N LEU A 37 13.67 -4.87 2.95
CA LEU A 37 13.46 -3.43 2.87
C LEU A 37 13.75 -2.80 4.24
N HIS A 38 14.40 -1.64 4.27
CA HIS A 38 14.62 -0.93 5.53
C HIS A 38 13.29 -0.56 6.17
N GLU A 39 13.17 -0.73 7.48
CA GLU A 39 11.90 -0.64 8.19
C GLU A 39 11.14 0.68 7.95
N SER A 40 11.85 1.81 8.03
CA SER A 40 11.29 3.15 7.80
C SER A 40 10.62 3.28 6.43
N ASN A 41 11.06 2.49 5.44
CA ASN A 41 10.57 2.60 4.07
C ASN A 41 9.21 1.91 3.93
N TYR A 42 8.89 0.87 4.71
CA TYR A 42 7.57 0.23 4.66
C TYR A 42 6.45 1.24 4.93
N ILE A 43 6.54 1.93 6.06
CA ILE A 43 5.52 2.89 6.50
C ILE A 43 5.52 4.12 5.60
N THR A 44 6.70 4.58 5.16
CA THR A 44 6.81 5.74 4.26
C THR A 44 6.15 5.47 2.90
N ILE A 45 6.34 4.28 2.31
CA ILE A 45 5.74 3.92 1.03
C ILE A 45 4.22 3.74 1.17
N ILE A 46 3.74 3.18 2.29
CA ILE A 46 2.30 3.13 2.56
C ILE A 46 1.70 4.54 2.64
N LYS A 47 2.34 5.45 3.37
CA LYS A 47 1.89 6.84 3.48
C LYS A 47 1.90 7.55 2.13
N LEU A 48 2.89 7.27 1.28
CA LEU A 48 2.96 7.76 -0.10
C LEU A 48 1.72 7.31 -0.92
N ILE A 49 1.28 6.06 -0.77
CA ILE A 49 0.06 5.55 -1.43
C ILE A 49 -1.18 6.27 -0.89
N LEU A 50 -1.30 6.40 0.43
CA LEU A 50 -2.47 7.00 1.08
C LEU A 50 -2.56 8.51 0.87
N HIS A 51 -1.45 9.18 0.57
CA HIS A 51 -1.41 10.59 0.20
C HIS A 51 -2.25 10.92 -1.03
N ASP A 52 -2.27 10.04 -2.04
CA ASP A 52 -3.12 10.21 -3.22
C ASP A 52 -4.62 10.23 -2.86
N TYR A 53 -4.98 9.72 -1.68
CA TYR A 53 -6.33 9.74 -1.12
C TYR A 53 -6.55 10.87 -0.09
N GLY A 54 -5.58 11.78 0.06
CA GLY A 54 -5.64 12.94 0.95
C GLY A 54 -5.21 12.67 2.40
N GLU A 55 -4.59 11.52 2.70
CA GLU A 55 -3.97 11.32 4.01
C GLU A 55 -2.62 12.06 4.11
N ALA A 56 -2.35 12.66 5.27
CA ALA A 56 -1.09 13.34 5.51
C ALA A 56 0.08 12.34 5.59
N VAL A 57 1.21 12.66 4.94
CA VAL A 57 2.41 11.79 4.91
C VAL A 57 3.22 11.86 6.23
N GLY A 58 2.78 12.69 7.17
CA GLY A 58 3.40 12.87 8.48
C GLY A 58 4.41 14.01 8.51
N ALA A 59 4.85 14.34 9.73
CA ALA A 59 5.68 15.51 10.01
C ALA A 59 7.08 15.39 9.36
N GLY A 60 7.26 16.00 8.19
CA GLY A 60 8.56 16.06 7.52
C GLY A 60 8.49 16.27 6.01
N ILE A 61 7.35 15.96 5.40
CA ILE A 61 7.08 16.29 4.00
C ILE A 61 6.10 17.45 3.99
N ASP A 62 6.48 18.57 3.37
CA ASP A 62 5.61 19.75 3.26
C ASP A 62 4.41 19.39 2.39
N ASP A 63 3.22 19.29 3.00
CA ASP A 63 1.94 19.04 2.33
C ASP A 63 1.68 20.03 1.17
N LYS A 64 2.33 21.21 1.19
CA LYS A 64 2.23 22.21 0.11
C LYS A 64 3.08 21.90 -1.12
N VAL A 65 4.03 20.97 -1.03
CA VAL A 65 4.98 20.62 -2.10
C VAL A 65 4.63 19.30 -2.78
N MET A 66 3.75 18.51 -2.19
CA MET A 66 3.47 17.15 -2.64
C MET A 66 2.27 17.11 -3.60
N TYR A 67 2.58 17.07 -4.88
CA TYR A 67 1.63 16.83 -5.97
C TYR A 67 1.07 15.40 -5.91
N VAL A 68 -0.06 15.13 -6.57
CA VAL A 68 -0.57 13.77 -6.77
C VAL A 68 0.54 12.90 -7.35
N THR A 69 0.85 11.79 -6.68
CA THR A 69 2.03 10.97 -6.99
C THR A 69 1.73 9.86 -8.00
N ASN A 70 0.44 9.60 -8.24
CA ASN A 70 -0.08 8.45 -8.97
C ASN A 70 0.44 7.11 -8.42
N ALA A 71 0.89 7.08 -7.16
CA ALA A 71 1.30 5.87 -6.48
C ALA A 71 0.12 4.90 -6.37
N SER A 72 -1.07 5.41 -6.07
CA SER A 72 -2.31 4.63 -5.95
C SER A 72 -2.69 3.92 -7.26
N GLU A 73 -2.49 4.57 -8.41
CA GLU A 73 -2.72 3.94 -9.72
C GLU A 73 -1.69 2.84 -10.01
N CYS A 74 -0.43 3.08 -9.67
CA CYS A 74 0.66 2.12 -9.87
C CYS A 74 0.48 0.85 -9.02
N VAL A 75 -0.05 0.96 -7.80
CA VAL A 75 -0.27 -0.20 -6.92
C VAL A 75 -1.58 -0.95 -7.17
N SER A 76 -2.47 -0.44 -8.01
CA SER A 76 -3.76 -1.10 -8.30
C SER A 76 -3.60 -2.53 -8.81
N VAL A 77 -2.51 -2.83 -9.51
CA VAL A 77 -2.19 -4.17 -10.02
C VAL A 77 -1.80 -5.17 -8.93
N TYR A 78 -1.40 -4.69 -7.75
CA TYR A 78 -0.99 -5.52 -6.60
C TYR A 78 -2.08 -5.65 -5.53
N LEU A 79 -3.30 -5.18 -5.81
CA LEU A 79 -4.39 -5.16 -4.85
C LEU A 79 -4.69 -6.53 -4.24
N GLN A 80 -4.64 -7.60 -5.04
CA GLN A 80 -4.86 -8.96 -4.54
C GLN A 80 -3.75 -9.39 -3.56
N ASP A 81 -2.50 -9.05 -3.87
CA ASP A 81 -1.36 -9.39 -3.02
C ASP A 81 -1.47 -8.71 -1.64
N PHE A 82 -2.01 -7.49 -1.61
CA PHE A 82 -2.26 -6.79 -0.36
C PHE A 82 -3.42 -7.39 0.43
N ILE A 83 -4.49 -7.83 -0.25
CA ILE A 83 -5.60 -8.55 0.39
C ILE A 83 -5.07 -9.84 1.04
N ASP A 84 -4.29 -10.63 0.30
CA ASP A 84 -3.70 -11.88 0.78
C ASP A 84 -2.77 -11.61 1.98
N PHE A 85 -1.96 -10.55 1.93
CA PHE A 85 -1.11 -10.13 3.03
C PHE A 85 -1.91 -9.74 4.29
N VAL A 86 -2.99 -8.97 4.14
CA VAL A 86 -3.83 -8.56 5.28
C VAL A 86 -4.53 -9.76 5.92
N GLN A 87 -5.00 -10.71 5.10
CA GLN A 87 -5.70 -11.92 5.54
C GLN A 87 -4.78 -12.96 6.20
N ASP A 88 -3.49 -12.98 5.88
CA ASP A 88 -2.54 -13.94 6.43
C ASP A 88 -2.32 -13.73 7.94
N SER A 89 -2.77 -14.71 8.75
CA SER A 89 -2.67 -14.69 10.21
C SER A 89 -1.23 -14.76 10.73
N HIS A 90 -0.29 -15.27 9.93
CA HIS A 90 1.11 -15.43 10.31
C HIS A 90 1.96 -14.20 10.02
N VAL A 91 1.45 -13.22 9.24
CA VAL A 91 2.18 -12.00 8.89
C VAL A 91 2.72 -11.27 10.11
N LEU A 92 1.95 -11.13 11.19
CA LEU A 92 2.39 -10.40 12.38
C LEU A 92 3.62 -11.06 13.00
N HIS A 93 3.62 -12.39 13.08
CA HIS A 93 4.79 -13.13 13.56
C HIS A 93 5.98 -12.99 12.62
N ARG A 94 5.77 -13.08 11.30
CA ARG A 94 6.83 -12.88 10.30
C ARG A 94 7.47 -11.50 10.39
N MET A 95 6.66 -10.45 10.47
CA MET A 95 7.14 -9.06 10.55
C MET A 95 7.88 -8.80 11.87
N LYS A 96 7.41 -9.37 12.98
CA LYS A 96 8.10 -9.29 14.27
C LYS A 96 9.50 -9.91 14.21
N MET A 97 9.65 -11.05 13.53
CA MET A 97 10.98 -11.66 13.37
C MET A 97 11.92 -10.79 12.52
N MET A 98 11.41 -10.10 11.50
CA MET A 98 12.21 -9.17 10.68
C MET A 98 12.62 -7.89 11.43
N ALA A 99 11.71 -7.34 12.25
CA ALA A 99 11.99 -6.14 13.06
C ALA A 99 13.12 -6.39 14.08
N ARG A 100 13.16 -7.59 14.68
CA ARG A 100 14.24 -8.03 15.59
C ARG A 100 15.62 -7.99 14.95
N GLU A 101 15.73 -8.35 13.69
CA GLU A 101 16.99 -8.34 12.96
C GLU A 101 17.44 -6.91 12.61
N SER A 102 16.50 -5.95 12.57
CA SER A 102 16.75 -4.57 12.11
C SER A 102 16.95 -3.54 13.23
N SER A 103 16.77 -3.90 14.51
CA SER A 103 17.07 -3.07 15.70
C SER A 103 16.44 -1.67 15.75
N ALA A 104 15.40 -1.41 14.98
CA ALA A 104 14.69 -0.12 14.93
C ALA A 104 13.18 -0.36 15.11
N LEU A 105 12.49 0.65 15.67
CA LEU A 105 11.07 0.70 16.05
C LEU A 105 10.55 -0.43 16.95
N SER A 106 9.37 -0.22 17.53
CA SER A 106 8.76 -1.16 18.47
C SER A 106 8.48 -2.48 17.73
N GLU A 107 9.21 -3.55 18.11
CA GLU A 107 9.12 -4.90 17.51
C GLU A 107 7.68 -5.43 17.37
N ASP A 108 6.76 -4.86 18.14
CA ASP A 108 5.38 -5.28 18.25
C ASP A 108 4.39 -4.51 17.34
N THR A 109 4.79 -3.39 16.71
CA THR A 109 3.82 -2.51 16.01
C THR A 109 3.93 -2.52 14.48
N LEU A 110 5.11 -2.77 13.89
CA LEU A 110 5.32 -2.67 12.44
C LEU A 110 4.31 -3.49 11.62
N GLY A 111 4.14 -4.77 11.97
CA GLY A 111 3.19 -5.65 11.26
C GLY A 111 1.74 -5.18 11.36
N GLY A 112 1.36 -4.62 12.51
CA GLY A 112 0.03 -4.05 12.72
C GLY A 112 -0.20 -2.78 11.91
N GLU A 113 0.77 -1.87 11.91
CA GLU A 113 0.73 -0.63 11.12
C GLU A 113 0.68 -0.91 9.62
N LEU A 114 1.48 -1.87 9.15
CA LEU A 114 1.45 -2.35 7.76
C LEU A 114 0.07 -2.85 7.37
N LYS A 115 -0.52 -3.74 8.18
CA LYS A 115 -1.88 -4.25 7.92
C LYS A 115 -2.91 -3.12 7.93
N ALA A 116 -2.83 -2.21 8.90
CA ALA A 116 -3.76 -1.08 8.99
C ALA A 116 -3.68 -0.18 7.75
N GLY A 117 -2.47 0.20 7.34
CA GLY A 117 -2.25 1.05 6.18
C GLY A 117 -2.68 0.41 4.87
N LEU A 118 -2.35 -0.87 4.65
CA LEU A 118 -2.81 -1.61 3.47
C LEU A 118 -4.33 -1.79 3.46
N SER A 119 -4.94 -2.03 4.63
CA SER A 119 -6.40 -2.15 4.75
C SER A 119 -7.11 -0.86 4.35
N LYS A 120 -6.56 0.31 4.73
CA LYS A 120 -7.09 1.61 4.27
C LYS A 120 -7.04 1.73 2.75
N TYR A 121 -5.89 1.44 2.14
CA TYR A 121 -5.75 1.47 0.69
C TYR A 121 -6.73 0.52 -0.01
N ILE A 122 -6.84 -0.73 0.47
CA ILE A 122 -7.80 -1.72 -0.05
C ILE A 122 -9.23 -1.18 0.05
N ALA A 123 -9.60 -0.58 1.19
CA ALA A 123 -10.92 0.01 1.38
C ALA A 123 -11.20 1.13 0.37
N TYR A 124 -10.23 2.02 0.12
CA TYR A 124 -10.35 3.07 -0.89
C TYR A 124 -10.52 2.49 -2.30
N GLU A 125 -9.74 1.48 -2.69
CA GLU A 125 -9.84 0.84 -4.01
C GLU A 125 -11.19 0.15 -4.20
N ILE A 126 -11.65 -0.60 -3.20
CA ILE A 126 -12.96 -1.28 -3.25
C ILE A 126 -14.08 -0.25 -3.31
N TYR A 127 -14.02 0.82 -2.50
CA TYR A 127 -15.00 1.91 -2.54
C TYR A 127 -15.05 2.56 -3.91
N ARG A 128 -13.88 2.89 -4.48
CA ARG A 128 -13.76 3.50 -5.81
C ARG A 128 -14.31 2.59 -6.91
N ALA A 129 -14.01 1.29 -6.85
CA ALA A 129 -14.55 0.31 -7.79
C ALA A 129 -16.08 0.15 -7.64
N THR A 130 -16.57 0.09 -6.40
CA THR A 130 -17.99 -0.11 -6.07
C THR A 130 -18.84 1.10 -6.46
N SER A 131 -18.31 2.32 -6.28
CA SER A 131 -18.98 3.55 -6.70
C SER A 131 -19.22 3.63 -8.21
N ARG A 132 -18.41 2.91 -9.00
CA ARG A 132 -18.54 2.81 -10.46
C ARG A 132 -19.42 1.62 -10.89
N ASP A 133 -19.22 0.46 -10.26
CA ASP A 133 -20.03 -0.74 -10.47
C ASP A 133 -20.10 -1.54 -9.17
N ALA A 134 -21.31 -1.62 -8.60
CA ALA A 134 -21.56 -2.36 -7.36
C ALA A 134 -21.18 -3.84 -7.46
N ARG A 135 -21.09 -4.40 -8.67
CA ARG A 135 -20.66 -5.80 -8.88
C ARG A 135 -19.16 -6.02 -8.65
N SER A 136 -18.36 -4.97 -8.56
CA SER A 136 -16.93 -5.11 -8.24
C SER A 136 -16.70 -5.70 -6.83
N MET A 137 -17.64 -5.52 -5.89
CA MET A 137 -17.56 -6.17 -4.57
C MET A 137 -17.47 -7.70 -4.67
N TYR A 138 -18.15 -8.33 -5.62
CA TYR A 138 -18.11 -9.79 -5.82
C TYR A 138 -16.70 -10.29 -6.15
N ARG A 139 -15.87 -9.45 -6.79
CA ARG A 139 -14.50 -9.79 -7.18
C ARG A 139 -13.56 -9.74 -5.98
N TYR A 140 -13.67 -8.71 -5.14
CA TYR A 140 -12.70 -8.44 -4.08
C TYR A 140 -13.08 -9.04 -2.72
N LEU A 141 -14.38 -9.22 -2.46
CA LEU A 141 -14.90 -9.69 -1.16
C LEU A 141 -15.95 -10.80 -1.35
N PRO A 142 -15.64 -11.89 -2.08
CA PRO A 142 -16.62 -12.96 -2.33
C PRO A 142 -17.16 -13.61 -1.04
N TRP A 143 -16.35 -13.61 0.02
CA TRP A 143 -16.70 -14.17 1.34
C TRP A 143 -17.80 -13.40 2.07
N LEU A 144 -18.06 -12.11 1.75
CA LEU A 144 -19.18 -11.37 2.35
C LEU A 144 -20.55 -11.94 1.95
N LEU A 145 -20.60 -12.67 0.84
CA LEU A 145 -21.84 -13.19 0.24
C LEU A 145 -22.03 -14.67 0.51
N SER A 146 -21.00 -15.33 1.03
CA SER A 146 -21.06 -16.70 1.55
C SER A 146 -20.64 -16.68 3.01
N PRO A 147 -21.38 -15.96 3.89
CA PRO A 147 -21.12 -16.05 5.32
C PRO A 147 -21.20 -17.53 5.72
N PRO A 148 -20.27 -18.02 6.57
CA PRO A 148 -20.33 -19.39 7.03
C PRO A 148 -21.73 -19.64 7.62
N PRO A 149 -22.37 -20.78 7.30
CA PRO A 149 -23.68 -21.08 7.85
C PRO A 149 -23.60 -20.98 9.37
N ILE A 150 -24.61 -20.36 9.99
CA ILE A 150 -24.70 -20.07 11.44
C ILE A 150 -24.62 -21.33 12.33
N THR A 151 -24.44 -22.52 11.76
CA THR A 151 -24.52 -23.81 12.46
C THR A 151 -23.21 -24.34 13.09
N GLN A 152 -22.16 -23.55 13.27
CA GLN A 152 -20.97 -24.00 14.05
C GLN A 152 -20.35 -22.91 14.94
N LEU A 153 -21.17 -22.26 15.76
CA LEU A 153 -20.73 -21.73 17.05
C LEU A 153 -21.30 -22.64 18.13
N GLY A 154 -20.60 -23.75 18.38
CA GLY A 154 -20.78 -24.64 19.53
C GLY A 154 -19.64 -24.44 20.50
#